data_AF-A0A9N7RAD2-F1
#
_entry.id   AF-A0A9N7RAD2-F1
#
_cell.length_a   1.000
_cell.length_b   1.000
_cell.length_c   1.000
_cell.angle_alpha   90.00
_cell.angle_beta   90.00
_cell.angle_gamma   90.00
#
_symmetry.space_group_name_H-M   'P 1'
#
loop_
_entity.id
_entity.type
_entity.pdbx_description
1 polymer ?
#
loop_
_entity_poly.entity_id
_entity_poly.type
_entity_poly.pdbx_seq_one_letter_code
_entity_poly.pdbx_strand_id
1 'polypeptide(L)'
;MTRLPESFGPDADLAYLTLANNKFYGPIPPGISRALSGLSEILLLNNSLSGCLPYELGLLKDAVVFDASNNDLTGPLPFSLGCLQNLEVLNFAGNMLYGNIPEAICRLGKLANLSLSGNYFMQAGPVCTSLIEKGVLDVRSNCIPGQGMQRPMAECAGFFARPHYCPYTDTYTKVPCWLTNLGTPYYPPGLAPESS
;
A
#
# COMPACT_ATOMS: atom_id res chain seq x y z
N MET A 1 -20.51 -14.74 4.09
CA MET A 1 -19.60 -13.58 3.92
C MET A 1 -19.10 -13.25 5.30
N THR A 2 -17.79 -13.15 5.48
CA THR A 2 -17.16 -13.01 6.81
C THR A 2 -16.11 -11.90 6.72
N ARG A 3 -15.88 -11.16 7.81
CA ARG A 3 -14.78 -10.19 7.88
C ARG A 3 -13.47 -10.89 8.25
N LEU A 4 -12.34 -10.29 7.91
CA LEU A 4 -11.05 -10.73 8.47
C LEU A 4 -11.05 -10.49 9.99
N PRO A 5 -10.51 -11.43 10.79
CA PRO A 5 -10.41 -11.24 12.23
C PRO A 5 -9.28 -10.26 12.57
N GLU A 6 -9.42 -9.51 13.66
CA GLU A 6 -8.36 -8.62 14.19
C GLU A 6 -7.11 -9.38 14.64
N SER A 7 -7.22 -10.69 14.87
CA SER A 7 -6.12 -11.58 15.25
C SER A 7 -6.37 -12.99 14.71
N PHE A 8 -5.29 -13.69 14.36
CA PHE A 8 -5.32 -15.09 13.92
C PHE A 8 -4.95 -16.09 15.04
N GLY A 9 -4.89 -15.62 16.29
CA GLY A 9 -4.52 -16.41 17.48
C GLY A 9 -3.13 -16.06 18.03
N PRO A 10 -2.79 -16.50 19.26
CA PRO A 10 -1.44 -16.37 19.79
C PRO A 10 -0.49 -17.35 19.08
N ASP A 11 0.71 -16.88 18.73
CA ASP A 11 1.86 -17.69 18.30
C ASP A 11 1.63 -18.60 17.08
N ALA A 12 1.03 -18.06 16.01
CA ALA A 12 1.17 -18.69 14.72
C ALA A 12 2.59 -18.39 14.17
N ASP A 13 3.52 -19.36 14.30
CA ASP A 13 4.75 -19.44 13.48
C ASP A 13 4.37 -19.70 12.01
N LEU A 14 3.62 -18.77 11.43
CA LEU A 14 3.09 -18.86 10.09
C LEU A 14 4.12 -18.22 9.16
N ALA A 15 4.68 -18.99 8.24
CA ALA A 15 5.52 -18.43 7.17
C ALA A 15 4.69 -17.98 5.95
N TYR A 16 3.45 -18.49 5.83
CA TYR A 16 2.54 -18.22 4.71
C TYR A 16 1.09 -18.09 5.19
N LEU A 17 0.41 -16.98 4.88
CA LEU A 17 -1.04 -16.81 5.05
C LEU A 17 -1.69 -16.66 3.67
N THR A 18 -2.59 -17.58 3.33
CA THR A 18 -3.41 -17.46 2.12
C THR A 18 -4.89 -17.51 2.45
N LEU A 19 -5.60 -16.45 2.07
CA LEU A 19 -7.06 -16.28 2.16
C LEU A 19 -7.66 -15.94 0.78
N ALA A 20 -6.89 -16.21 -0.28
CA ALA A 20 -7.21 -15.93 -1.66
C ALA A 20 -8.55 -16.52 -2.13
N ASN A 21 -9.21 -15.86 -3.09
CA ASN A 21 -10.38 -16.42 -3.79
C ASN A 21 -11.56 -16.76 -2.86
N ASN A 22 -11.85 -15.87 -1.92
CA ASN A 22 -12.92 -16.04 -0.96
C ASN A 22 -13.95 -14.90 -1.08
N LYS A 23 -14.81 -14.78 -0.08
CA LYS A 23 -15.82 -13.72 0.03
C LYS A 23 -15.62 -12.91 1.31
N PHE A 24 -14.35 -12.68 1.69
CA PHE A 24 -14.02 -11.80 2.81
C PHE A 24 -14.37 -10.36 2.44
N TYR A 25 -14.93 -9.62 3.39
CA TYR A 25 -15.36 -8.24 3.16
C TYR A 25 -15.00 -7.31 4.31
N GLY A 26 -15.10 -6.00 4.06
CA GLY A 26 -14.72 -4.98 5.04
C GLY A 26 -13.21 -4.72 5.06
N PRO A 27 -12.74 -3.89 6.01
CA PRO A 27 -11.34 -3.47 6.07
C PRO A 27 -10.39 -4.58 6.43
N ILE A 28 -9.15 -4.44 5.95
CA ILE A 28 -8.01 -5.12 6.52
C ILE A 28 -7.81 -4.57 7.94
N PRO A 29 -7.92 -5.39 8.99
CA PRO A 29 -7.85 -4.92 10.36
C PRO A 29 -6.44 -4.45 10.72
N PRO A 30 -6.24 -3.33 11.42
CA PRO A 30 -4.92 -2.87 11.86
C PRO A 30 -4.14 -3.92 12.66
N GLY A 31 -4.87 -4.74 13.45
CA GLY A 31 -4.31 -5.83 14.26
C GLY A 31 -3.62 -6.93 13.45
N ILE A 32 -3.87 -7.01 12.14
CA ILE A 32 -3.26 -8.02 11.26
C ILE A 32 -1.74 -7.98 11.32
N SER A 33 -1.14 -6.79 11.40
CA SER A 33 0.31 -6.63 11.48
C SER A 33 0.97 -7.33 12.67
N ARG A 34 0.26 -7.40 13.81
CA ARG A 34 0.74 -8.04 15.03
C ARG A 34 0.54 -9.55 15.00
N ALA A 35 -0.56 -10.00 14.41
CA ALA A 35 -0.86 -11.42 14.27
C ALA A 35 0.06 -12.14 13.27
N LEU A 36 0.74 -11.37 12.40
CA LEU A 36 1.55 -11.86 11.30
C LEU A 36 3.04 -11.50 11.45
N SER A 37 3.53 -11.23 12.67
CA SER A 37 4.97 -11.02 12.91
C SER A 37 5.73 -12.32 12.60
N GLY A 38 6.56 -12.33 11.56
CA GLY A 38 7.24 -13.53 11.04
C GLY A 38 6.72 -14.05 9.70
N LEU A 39 5.64 -13.48 9.15
CA LEU A 39 5.09 -13.93 7.88
C LEU A 39 5.90 -13.44 6.67
N SER A 40 6.28 -14.38 5.80
CA SER A 40 6.97 -14.11 4.54
C SER A 40 5.99 -13.82 3.41
N GLU A 41 4.87 -14.55 3.33
CA GLU A 41 3.90 -14.38 2.23
C GLU A 41 2.47 -14.19 2.73
N ILE A 42 1.81 -13.15 2.24
CA ILE A 42 0.45 -12.76 2.61
C ILE A 42 -0.39 -12.59 1.34
N LEU A 43 -1.34 -13.50 1.13
CA LEU A 43 -2.17 -13.57 -0.07
C LEU A 43 -3.65 -13.36 0.28
N LEU A 44 -4.17 -12.16 0.00
CA LEU A 44 -5.55 -11.70 0.25
C LEU A 44 -6.36 -11.43 -1.04
N LEU A 45 -5.76 -11.68 -2.19
CA LEU A 45 -6.31 -11.44 -3.52
C LEU A 45 -7.67 -12.10 -3.80
N ASN A 46 -8.45 -11.49 -4.70
CA ASN A 46 -9.76 -11.96 -5.15
C ASN A 46 -10.74 -12.16 -3.97
N ASN A 47 -11.01 -11.08 -3.25
CA ASN A 47 -12.00 -11.01 -2.18
C ASN A 47 -12.87 -9.74 -2.40
N SER A 48 -13.63 -9.33 -1.39
CA SER A 48 -14.39 -8.07 -1.35
C SER A 48 -13.91 -7.17 -0.20
N LEU A 49 -12.61 -7.23 0.13
CA LEU A 49 -12.00 -6.39 1.16
C LEU A 49 -12.11 -4.93 0.72
N SER A 50 -12.46 -4.03 1.64
CA SER A 50 -12.81 -2.65 1.31
C SER A 50 -12.31 -1.66 2.35
N GLY A 51 -12.44 -0.37 2.09
CA GLY A 51 -11.92 0.66 3.00
C GLY A 51 -10.41 0.82 2.85
N CYS A 52 -9.81 1.58 3.77
CA CYS A 52 -8.46 2.07 3.59
C CYS A 52 -7.39 1.17 4.20
N LEU A 53 -6.20 1.19 3.61
CA LEU A 53 -5.05 0.41 4.08
C LEU A 53 -4.53 0.96 5.42
N PRO A 54 -4.49 0.15 6.49
CA PRO A 54 -3.93 0.59 7.77
C PRO A 54 -2.40 0.80 7.64
N TYR A 55 -1.87 1.86 8.27
CA TYR A 55 -0.43 2.13 8.24
C TYR A 55 0.37 1.02 8.95
N GLU A 56 -0.28 0.27 9.84
CA GLU A 56 0.26 -0.89 10.53
C GLU A 56 0.77 -1.97 9.57
N LEU A 57 0.32 -2.01 8.30
CA LEU A 57 0.89 -2.92 7.31
C LEU A 57 2.40 -2.73 7.13
N GLY A 58 2.93 -1.52 7.37
CA GLY A 58 4.37 -1.25 7.37
C GLY A 58 5.15 -1.91 8.52
N LEU A 59 4.47 -2.56 9.47
CA LEU A 59 5.09 -3.28 10.59
C LEU A 59 5.35 -4.77 10.27
N LEU A 60 4.93 -5.27 9.11
CA LEU A 60 5.15 -6.64 8.62
C LEU A 60 6.61 -6.83 8.13
N LYS A 61 7.59 -6.64 9.00
CA LYS A 61 9.03 -6.52 8.64
C LYS A 61 9.61 -7.73 7.88
N ASP A 62 9.01 -8.90 8.07
CA ASP A 62 9.45 -10.15 7.45
C ASP A 62 8.76 -10.45 6.12
N ALA A 63 7.80 -9.62 5.70
CA ALA A 63 7.07 -9.82 4.45
C ALA A 63 7.98 -9.71 3.23
N VAL A 64 7.94 -10.74 2.40
CA VAL A 64 8.58 -10.88 1.09
C VAL A 64 7.56 -10.71 -0.03
N VAL A 65 6.36 -11.30 0.15
CA VAL A 65 5.24 -11.20 -0.79
C VAL A 65 4.00 -10.69 -0.08
N PHE A 66 3.39 -9.64 -0.63
CA PHE A 66 2.06 -9.19 -0.22
C PHE A 66 1.20 -8.94 -1.45
N ASP A 67 0.17 -9.77 -1.63
CA ASP A 67 -0.84 -9.61 -2.67
C ASP A 67 -2.23 -9.37 -2.06
N ALA A 68 -2.81 -8.20 -2.31
CA ALA A 68 -4.22 -7.89 -2.03
C ALA A 68 -4.95 -7.37 -3.29
N SER A 69 -4.52 -7.85 -4.47
CA SER A 69 -5.12 -7.49 -5.74
C SER A 69 -6.58 -7.93 -5.87
N ASN A 70 -7.34 -7.27 -6.74
CA ASN A 70 -8.74 -7.57 -7.03
C ASN A 70 -9.60 -7.60 -5.76
N ASN A 71 -9.66 -6.45 -5.10
CA ASN A 71 -10.51 -6.16 -3.96
C ASN A 71 -11.16 -4.78 -4.16
N ASP A 72 -11.91 -4.31 -3.16
CA ASP A 72 -12.56 -3.01 -3.14
C ASP A 72 -11.80 -2.01 -2.23
N LEU A 73 -10.48 -2.18 -2.06
CA LEU A 73 -9.66 -1.33 -1.19
C LEU A 73 -9.58 0.09 -1.77
N THR A 74 -9.57 1.10 -0.90
CA THR A 74 -9.53 2.50 -1.32
C THR A 74 -8.55 3.32 -0.46
N GLY A 75 -8.42 4.61 -0.76
CA GLY A 75 -7.50 5.49 -0.05
C GLY A 75 -6.11 5.60 -0.67
N PRO A 76 -5.25 6.45 -0.09
CA PRO A 76 -3.85 6.52 -0.45
C PRO A 76 -3.06 5.31 0.07
N LEU A 77 -1.89 5.06 -0.51
CA LEU A 77 -0.93 4.13 0.06
C LEU A 77 -0.27 4.75 1.31
N PRO A 78 -0.22 4.05 2.46
CA PRO A 78 0.50 4.56 3.62
C PRO A 78 2.02 4.52 3.38
N PHE A 79 2.72 5.59 3.76
CA PHE A 79 4.17 5.72 3.58
C PHE A 79 4.95 4.67 4.40
N SER A 80 4.34 4.14 5.46
CA SER A 80 4.88 3.06 6.27
C SER A 80 5.18 1.78 5.46
N LEU A 81 4.57 1.57 4.29
CA LEU A 81 4.93 0.47 3.39
C LEU A 81 6.41 0.52 2.95
N GLY A 82 7.03 1.70 2.95
CA GLY A 82 8.48 1.85 2.74
C GLY A 82 9.35 1.24 3.87
N CYS A 83 8.75 0.73 4.93
CA CYS A 83 9.44 0.02 6.01
C CYS A 83 9.60 -1.49 5.76
N LEU A 84 9.01 -2.03 4.69
CA LEU A 84 9.04 -3.46 4.37
C LEU A 84 10.35 -3.82 3.64
N GLN A 85 11.48 -3.79 4.35
CA GLN A 85 12.83 -3.92 3.78
C GLN A 85 13.12 -5.28 3.10
N ASN A 86 12.30 -6.30 3.40
CA ASN A 86 12.42 -7.63 2.79
C ASN A 86 11.49 -7.84 1.59
N LEU A 87 10.64 -6.86 1.26
CA LEU A 87 9.60 -7.02 0.27
C LEU A 87 10.17 -7.12 -1.14
N GLU A 88 9.81 -8.20 -1.83
CA GLU A 88 10.18 -8.48 -3.22
C GLU A 88 8.98 -8.30 -4.15
N VAL A 89 7.78 -8.66 -3.69
CA VAL A 89 6.54 -8.56 -4.46
C VAL A 89 5.47 -7.82 -3.66
N LEU A 90 4.96 -6.73 -4.23
CA LEU A 90 3.78 -6.02 -3.72
C LEU A 90 2.75 -5.85 -4.82
N ASN A 91 1.57 -6.44 -4.63
CA ASN A 91 0.50 -6.39 -5.63
C ASN A 91 -0.79 -5.85 -5.01
N PHE A 92 -1.17 -4.65 -5.45
CA PHE A 92 -2.45 -4.02 -5.13
C PHE A 92 -3.28 -3.72 -6.39
N ALA A 93 -3.01 -4.43 -7.49
CA ALA A 93 -3.71 -4.21 -8.75
C ALA A 93 -5.23 -4.44 -8.61
N GLY A 94 -6.03 -3.74 -9.41
CA GLY A 94 -7.48 -3.92 -9.45
C GLY A 94 -8.16 -3.55 -8.13
N ASN A 95 -7.88 -2.36 -7.62
CA ASN A 95 -8.54 -1.78 -6.44
C ASN A 95 -9.02 -0.35 -6.77
N MET A 96 -9.46 0.39 -5.74
CA MET A 96 -9.85 1.81 -5.81
C MET A 96 -8.87 2.72 -5.06
N LEU A 97 -7.57 2.35 -5.02
CA LEU A 97 -6.53 3.15 -4.37
C LEU A 97 -6.22 4.40 -5.21
N TYR A 98 -5.85 5.50 -4.56
CA TYR A 98 -5.68 6.80 -5.24
C TYR A 98 -4.60 7.69 -4.62
N GLY A 99 -4.40 8.87 -5.20
CA GLY A 99 -3.42 9.84 -4.73
C GLY A 99 -2.04 9.59 -5.32
N ASN A 100 -1.00 9.88 -4.53
CA ASN A 100 0.39 9.79 -4.97
C ASN A 100 1.00 8.45 -4.57
N ILE A 101 1.80 7.85 -5.45
CA ILE A 101 2.60 6.67 -5.12
C ILE A 101 3.77 7.13 -4.23
N PRO A 102 3.90 6.65 -2.97
CA PRO A 102 4.98 7.09 -2.10
C PRO A 102 6.35 6.62 -2.59
N GLU A 103 7.28 7.55 -2.77
CA GLU A 103 8.67 7.25 -3.16
C GLU A 103 9.39 6.31 -2.19
N ALA A 104 8.94 6.26 -0.94
CA ALA A 104 9.47 5.33 0.06
C ALA A 104 9.29 3.86 -0.35
N ILE A 105 8.19 3.51 -1.02
CA ILE A 105 7.93 2.14 -1.51
C ILE A 105 8.87 1.83 -2.68
N CYS A 106 9.03 2.78 -3.61
CA CYS A 106 9.88 2.64 -4.79
C CYS A 106 11.40 2.65 -4.47
N ARG A 107 11.77 2.93 -3.22
CA ARG A 107 13.16 2.84 -2.71
C ARG A 107 13.47 1.52 -2.02
N LEU A 108 12.52 0.60 -1.89
CA LEU A 108 12.76 -0.71 -1.30
C LEU A 108 13.75 -1.49 -2.18
N GLY A 109 14.94 -1.78 -1.63
CA GLY A 109 16.07 -2.29 -2.40
C GLY A 109 15.90 -3.71 -2.96
N LYS A 110 14.96 -4.49 -2.42
CA LYS A 110 14.67 -5.86 -2.85
C LYS A 110 13.46 -5.96 -3.78
N LEU A 111 12.76 -4.86 -4.03
CA LEU A 111 11.50 -4.89 -4.77
C LEU A 111 11.74 -5.29 -6.23
N ALA A 112 11.23 -6.46 -6.60
CA ALA A 112 11.35 -7.04 -7.94
C ALA A 112 10.06 -6.86 -8.74
N ASN A 113 8.90 -6.78 -8.07
CA ASN A 113 7.62 -6.57 -8.72
C ASN A 113 6.69 -5.71 -7.84
N LEU A 114 6.28 -4.56 -8.38
CA LEU A 114 5.29 -3.67 -7.79
C LEU A 114 4.15 -3.47 -8.77
N SER A 115 2.99 -4.08 -8.49
CA SER A 115 1.82 -3.93 -9.36
C SER A 115 0.77 -3.05 -8.69
N LEU A 116 0.55 -1.87 -9.29
CA LEU A 116 -0.46 -0.89 -8.89
C LEU A 116 -1.48 -0.66 -10.00
N SER A 117 -1.51 -1.52 -11.01
CA SER A 117 -2.35 -1.35 -12.19
C SER A 117 -3.84 -1.42 -11.85
N GLY A 118 -4.68 -0.73 -12.62
CA GLY A 118 -6.12 -0.76 -12.38
C GLY A 118 -6.53 -0.08 -11.07
N ASN A 119 -5.91 1.04 -10.71
CA ASN A 119 -6.26 1.90 -9.57
C ASN A 119 -6.54 3.34 -10.08
N TYR A 120 -6.49 4.34 -9.20
CA TYR A 120 -6.70 5.75 -9.51
C TYR A 120 -5.54 6.63 -9.02
N PHE A 121 -4.29 6.12 -9.05
CA PHE A 121 -3.12 6.93 -8.73
C PHE A 121 -2.95 8.07 -9.74
N MET A 122 -2.56 9.24 -9.25
CA MET A 122 -2.44 10.47 -10.06
C MET A 122 -0.98 10.90 -10.29
N GLN A 123 -0.06 10.42 -9.46
CA GLN A 123 1.33 10.86 -9.53
C GLN A 123 2.29 9.73 -9.16
N ALA A 124 3.38 9.64 -9.92
CA ALA A 124 4.57 8.89 -9.60
C ALA A 124 5.76 9.86 -9.53
N GLY A 125 6.56 9.78 -8.46
CA GLY A 125 7.79 10.57 -8.36
C GLY A 125 8.92 10.02 -9.24
N PRO A 126 10.07 10.70 -9.31
CA PRO A 126 11.22 10.25 -10.13
C PRO A 126 11.72 8.85 -9.81
N VAL A 127 11.74 8.41 -8.53
CA VAL A 127 12.24 7.05 -8.20
C VAL A 127 11.25 6.00 -8.71
N CYS A 128 9.95 6.19 -8.44
CA CYS A 128 8.91 5.34 -9.01
C CYS A 128 8.91 5.36 -10.56
N THR A 129 9.15 6.51 -11.18
CA THR A 129 9.22 6.61 -12.65
C THR A 129 10.34 5.74 -13.21
N SER A 130 11.52 5.71 -12.57
CA SER A 130 12.60 4.80 -12.96
C SER A 130 12.20 3.32 -12.85
N LEU A 131 11.37 2.95 -11.86
CA LEU A 131 10.86 1.58 -11.76
C LEU A 131 9.83 1.25 -12.85
N ILE A 132 9.03 2.22 -13.28
CA ILE A 132 8.11 2.06 -14.42
C ILE A 132 8.92 1.77 -15.69
N GLU A 133 9.93 2.58 -15.97
CA GLU A 133 10.81 2.42 -17.14
C GLU A 133 11.54 1.06 -17.16
N LYS A 134 11.91 0.54 -15.99
CA LYS A 134 12.54 -0.76 -15.81
C LYS A 134 11.56 -1.94 -15.86
N GLY A 135 10.25 -1.69 -15.93
CA GLY A 135 9.21 -2.73 -15.88
C GLY A 135 9.02 -3.39 -14.50
N VAL A 136 9.60 -2.80 -13.45
CA VAL A 136 9.43 -3.27 -12.06
C VAL A 136 8.10 -2.79 -11.48
N LEU A 137 7.68 -1.56 -11.84
CA LEU A 137 6.43 -0.96 -11.38
C LEU A 137 5.39 -0.89 -12.52
N ASP A 138 4.30 -1.63 -12.40
CA ASP A 138 3.15 -1.56 -13.31
C ASP A 138 2.10 -0.55 -12.81
N VAL A 139 1.91 0.53 -13.56
CA VAL A 139 0.91 1.59 -13.30
C VAL A 139 -0.14 1.71 -14.40
N ARG A 140 -0.30 0.70 -15.26
CA ARG A 140 -1.35 0.72 -16.30
C ARG A 140 -2.73 0.87 -15.68
N SER A 141 -3.66 1.47 -16.42
CA SER A 141 -5.03 1.72 -15.95
C SER A 141 -5.09 2.48 -14.62
N ASN A 142 -4.30 3.55 -14.50
CA ASN A 142 -4.39 4.56 -13.45
C ASN A 142 -4.81 5.93 -14.02
N CYS A 143 -4.61 7.01 -13.27
CA CYS A 143 -4.95 8.38 -13.63
C CYS A 143 -3.69 9.28 -13.69
N ILE A 144 -2.53 8.74 -14.06
CA ILE A 144 -1.25 9.45 -14.04
C ILE A 144 -1.06 10.22 -15.36
N PRO A 145 -1.07 11.56 -15.37
CA PRO A 145 -0.90 12.33 -16.60
C PRO A 145 0.46 12.05 -17.26
N GLY A 146 0.47 11.96 -18.60
CA GLY A 146 1.70 11.76 -19.38
C GLY A 146 2.24 10.32 -19.39
N GLN A 147 1.67 9.40 -18.61
CA GLN A 147 2.02 7.97 -18.67
C GLN A 147 1.20 7.23 -19.73
N GLY A 148 1.76 6.12 -20.24
CA GLY A 148 1.09 5.25 -21.21
C GLY A 148 -0.01 4.39 -20.57
N MET A 149 -0.98 3.96 -21.38
CA MET A 149 -2.04 3.00 -21.00
C MET A 149 -2.80 3.39 -19.71
N GLN A 150 -3.25 4.64 -19.61
CA GLN A 150 -4.01 5.16 -18.47
C GLN A 150 -5.52 5.09 -18.72
N ARG A 151 -6.31 5.22 -17.64
CA ARG A 151 -7.78 5.31 -17.71
C ARG A 151 -8.20 6.56 -18.49
N PRO A 152 -9.38 6.55 -19.12
CA PRO A 152 -9.95 7.75 -19.73
C PRO A 152 -10.07 8.88 -18.70
N MET A 153 -9.76 10.11 -19.13
CA MET A 153 -9.85 11.29 -18.26
C MET A 153 -11.24 11.44 -17.61
N ALA A 154 -12.31 11.14 -18.36
CA ALA A 154 -13.69 11.21 -17.84
C ALA A 154 -13.94 10.23 -16.69
N GLU A 155 -13.31 9.05 -16.72
CA GLU A 155 -13.42 8.05 -15.66
C GLU A 155 -12.67 8.51 -14.40
N CYS A 156 -11.44 9.00 -14.56
CA CYS A 156 -10.66 9.60 -13.48
C CYS A 156 -11.41 10.79 -12.84
N ALA A 157 -11.92 11.71 -13.66
CA ALA A 157 -12.70 12.84 -13.18
C ALA A 157 -13.97 12.38 -12.43
N GLY A 158 -14.67 11.36 -12.95
CA GLY A 158 -15.84 10.78 -12.30
C GLY A 158 -15.53 10.15 -10.94
N PHE A 159 -14.38 9.48 -10.82
CA PHE A 159 -13.91 8.94 -9.55
C PHE A 159 -13.64 10.04 -8.52
N PHE A 160 -12.90 11.08 -8.89
CA PHE A 160 -12.54 12.18 -7.98
C PHE A 160 -13.65 13.20 -7.73
N ALA A 161 -14.73 13.17 -8.52
CA ALA A 161 -15.91 14.01 -8.29
C ALA A 161 -16.66 13.66 -6.99
N ARG A 162 -16.35 12.52 -6.37
CA ARG A 162 -16.95 12.07 -5.11
C ARG A 162 -15.92 12.08 -3.99
N PRO A 163 -16.29 12.47 -2.76
CA PRO A 163 -15.38 12.41 -1.63
C PRO A 163 -15.08 10.95 -1.27
N HIS A 164 -13.79 10.66 -1.11
CA HIS A 164 -13.30 9.38 -0.60
C HIS A 164 -12.71 9.63 0.79
N TYR A 165 -13.29 8.98 1.80
CA TYR A 165 -12.89 9.20 3.19
C TYR A 165 -12.04 8.04 3.68
N CYS A 166 -10.85 8.37 4.19
CA CYS A 166 -10.04 7.47 5.00
C CYS A 166 -9.90 8.04 6.41
N PRO A 167 -10.27 7.29 7.45
CA PRO A 167 -9.99 7.71 8.81
C PRO A 167 -8.46 7.72 9.03
N TYR A 168 -7.99 8.63 9.89
CA TYR A 168 -6.59 8.74 10.31
C TYR A 168 -5.60 9.19 9.21
N THR A 169 -5.95 10.20 8.40
CA THR A 169 -5.05 10.76 7.37
C THR A 169 -3.64 11.13 7.89
N ASP A 170 -3.55 11.54 9.15
CA ASP A 170 -2.30 11.94 9.81
C ASP A 170 -1.30 10.77 9.99
N THR A 171 -1.75 9.52 9.81
CA THR A 171 -0.88 8.35 9.91
C THR A 171 -0.28 7.92 8.57
N TYR A 172 -0.85 8.37 7.45
CA TYR A 172 -0.38 7.95 6.12
C TYR A 172 0.98 8.54 5.75
N THR A 173 1.38 9.64 6.37
CA THR A 173 2.72 10.23 6.24
C THR A 173 3.71 9.69 7.28
N LYS A 174 3.25 8.91 8.27
CA LYS A 174 4.14 8.34 9.29
C LYS A 174 4.95 7.19 8.69
N VAL A 175 6.25 7.21 8.97
CA VAL A 175 7.18 6.15 8.57
C VAL A 175 7.85 5.59 9.83
N PRO A 176 7.26 4.57 10.47
CA PRO A 176 7.69 4.10 11.79
C PRO A 176 9.15 3.62 11.84
N CYS A 177 9.69 3.11 10.72
CA CYS A 177 11.08 2.65 10.62
C CYS A 177 12.11 3.79 10.55
N TRP A 178 11.70 5.03 10.28
CA TRP A 178 12.61 6.19 10.42
C TRP A 178 12.76 6.64 11.87
N LEU A 179 11.91 6.15 12.78
CA LEU A 179 12.02 6.44 14.21
C LEU A 179 13.03 5.55 14.94
N THR A 180 13.54 4.49 14.29
CA THR A 180 14.43 3.51 14.94
C THR A 180 15.92 3.73 14.74
N ASN A 181 16.34 4.83 14.07
CA ASN A 181 17.76 5.24 14.04
C ASN A 181 17.90 6.74 14.39
N LEU A 182 18.05 7.00 15.70
CA LEU A 182 18.81 8.05 16.39
C LEU A 182 18.82 9.48 15.82
N GLY A 183 18.42 10.47 16.62
CA GLY A 183 18.89 11.85 16.45
C GLY A 183 18.35 12.54 15.20
N THR A 184 17.75 13.71 15.39
CA THR A 184 17.23 14.61 14.35
C THR A 184 16.29 13.97 13.30
N PRO A 185 14.98 14.23 13.39
CA PRO A 185 14.02 13.81 12.36
C PRO A 185 14.45 14.33 10.98
N TYR A 186 14.55 13.44 9.99
CA TYR A 186 14.59 13.86 8.59
C TYR A 186 13.18 14.30 8.19
N TYR A 187 12.96 15.61 8.17
CA TYR A 187 11.78 16.20 7.55
C TYR A 187 11.97 16.22 6.03
N PRO A 188 11.00 15.72 5.24
CA PRO A 188 11.02 15.96 3.80
C PRO A 188 11.01 17.48 3.55
N PRO A 189 11.68 17.97 2.48
CA PRO A 189 11.70 19.40 2.17
C PRO A 189 10.27 19.93 2.03
N GLY A 190 9.88 20.89 2.86
CA GLY A 190 8.57 21.56 2.81
C GLY A 190 7.59 21.28 3.96
N LEU A 191 7.97 20.52 4.99
CA LEU A 191 7.11 20.22 6.16
C LEU A 191 7.79 20.49 7.51
N ALA A 192 8.73 21.44 7.59
CA ALA A 192 9.16 21.94 8.89
C ALA A 192 8.00 22.74 9.52
N PRO A 193 7.56 22.45 10.75
CA PRO A 193 6.66 23.35 11.45
C PRO A 193 7.37 24.68 11.65
N GLU A 194 6.73 25.78 11.25
CA GLU A 194 7.18 27.12 11.66
C GLU A 194 7.22 27.14 13.19
N SER A 195 8.41 27.36 13.75
CA SER A 195 8.62 27.48 15.18
C SER A 195 8.07 28.84 15.65
N SER A 196 7.03 28.80 16.48
CA SER A 196 6.64 29.91 17.36
C SER A 196 7.67 30.14 18.46
#